data_AF-A0A2E9C4T1-F1
#
_entry.id   AF-A0A2E9C4T1-F1
#
_cell.length_a   1.000
_cell.length_b   1.000
_cell.length_c   1.000
_cell.angle_alpha   90.00
_cell.angle_beta   90.00
_cell.angle_gamma   90.00
#
_symmetry.space_group_name_H-M   'P 1'
#
loop_
_entity.id
_entity.type
_entity.pdbx_description
1 polymer ?
#
loop_
_entity_poly.entity_id
_entity_poly.type
_entity_poly.pdbx_seq_one_letter_code
_entity_poly.pdbx_strand_id
1 'polypeptide(L)'
;MTTGHDRAESTVTFAGIRNQVPGPLLRTIFSQVKGAEVILTFNVDSLITFLSDKEQCRTKLQQIGLDKYIDWRTLENLKNSSPVAWRSAIQRNLARGLVEESGAKHHTIFYITPAGSTSWTYWLVHLSNSFKARDVMMELHWQQANHFSHYLEPDIFTLGYRTNDDEEATGQNGLNLGQAFQFDAIASDRCRAGLSEKLVPLIFDSSQPILFGRLLENIGSSTPATVDMIRLALDPAIRAGDLSAKSKDGKTRAKGTTIHSDDVLLPSPQKPLFFVP
;
A
#
# COMPACT_ATOMS: atom_id res chain seq x y z
N MET A 1 15.99 -36.48 -26.82
CA MET A 1 14.55 -36.33 -26.54
C MET A 1 14.41 -35.81 -25.11
N THR A 2 14.07 -34.52 -25.02
CA THR A 2 13.43 -33.78 -23.92
C THR A 2 13.60 -34.25 -22.47
N THR A 3 14.44 -33.50 -21.76
CA THR A 3 14.51 -33.32 -20.31
C THR A 3 13.22 -32.66 -19.78
N GLY A 4 12.47 -33.37 -18.94
CA GLY A 4 11.35 -32.82 -18.17
C GLY A 4 11.86 -32.14 -16.91
N HIS A 5 11.67 -30.82 -16.81
CA HIS A 5 12.02 -29.99 -15.66
C HIS A 5 10.74 -29.70 -14.86
N ASP A 6 10.29 -30.67 -14.06
CA ASP A 6 10.32 -30.57 -12.60
C ASP A 6 10.14 -29.21 -11.90
N ARG A 7 9.30 -28.25 -12.34
CA ARG A 7 9.17 -26.97 -11.62
C ARG A 7 8.35 -27.17 -10.34
N ALA A 8 9.04 -27.41 -9.23
CA ALA A 8 8.45 -27.38 -7.90
C ALA A 8 8.07 -25.92 -7.54
N GLU A 9 6.80 -25.58 -7.70
CA GLU A 9 6.18 -24.43 -7.03
C GLU A 9 5.98 -24.79 -5.55
N SER A 10 6.89 -24.33 -4.70
CA SER A 10 6.75 -24.45 -3.25
C SER A 10 5.82 -23.35 -2.72
N THR A 11 4.51 -23.62 -2.76
CA THR A 11 3.50 -22.83 -2.03
C THR A 11 3.49 -23.29 -0.58
N VAL A 12 4.08 -22.49 0.32
CA VAL A 12 4.01 -22.74 1.77
C VAL A 12 2.84 -21.98 2.35
N THR A 13 1.73 -22.69 2.58
CA THR A 13 0.53 -22.14 3.23
C THR A 13 0.68 -22.25 4.76
N PHE A 14 0.90 -21.14 5.45
CA PHE A 14 0.90 -21.10 6.91
C PHE A 14 -0.50 -20.70 7.43
N ALA A 15 -1.27 -21.70 7.90
CA ALA A 15 -2.51 -21.48 8.62
C ALA A 15 -2.26 -21.54 10.14
N GLY A 16 -2.49 -20.44 10.86
CA GLY A 16 -2.59 -20.41 12.32
C GLY A 16 -1.69 -19.37 12.99
N ILE A 17 -2.26 -18.22 13.35
CA ILE A 17 -1.56 -17.21 14.16
C ILE A 17 -1.62 -17.62 15.63
N ARG A 18 -0.59 -18.36 16.05
CA ARG A 18 -0.09 -18.44 17.42
C ARG A 18 1.43 -18.28 17.34
N ASN A 19 1.96 -17.08 17.62
CA ASN A 19 3.38 -16.80 17.90
C ASN A 19 4.46 -17.29 16.89
N GLN A 20 4.14 -17.74 15.69
CA GLN A 20 5.07 -18.59 14.91
C GLN A 20 5.80 -17.93 13.74
N VAL A 21 5.55 -16.65 13.42
CA VAL A 21 6.26 -16.00 12.29
C VAL A 21 6.88 -14.66 12.72
N PRO A 22 8.06 -14.68 13.37
CA PRO A 22 8.81 -13.47 13.70
C PRO A 22 9.27 -12.73 12.43
N GLY A 23 9.35 -11.40 12.49
CA GLY A 23 9.91 -10.55 11.42
C GLY A 23 11.26 -11.04 10.88
N PRO A 24 12.23 -11.45 11.72
CA PRO A 24 13.50 -12.02 11.25
C PRO A 24 13.36 -13.28 10.38
N LEU A 25 12.37 -14.12 10.64
CA LEU A 25 12.09 -15.29 9.80
C LEU A 25 11.57 -14.87 8.43
N LEU A 26 10.62 -13.92 8.39
CA LEU A 26 10.12 -13.36 7.13
C LEU A 26 11.27 -12.76 6.30
N ARG A 27 12.16 -11.99 6.93
CA ARG A 27 13.34 -11.42 6.28
C ARG A 27 14.26 -12.50 5.71
N THR A 28 14.44 -13.60 6.44
CA THR A 28 15.22 -14.74 5.96
C THR A 28 14.55 -15.36 4.73
N ILE A 29 13.23 -15.57 4.76
CA ILE A 29 12.47 -16.07 3.61
C ILE A 29 12.63 -15.15 2.39
N PHE A 30 12.37 -13.86 2.54
CA PHE A 30 12.46 -12.91 1.42
C PHE A 30 13.88 -12.69 0.90
N SER A 31 14.92 -12.95 1.71
CA SER A 31 16.32 -12.85 1.27
C SER A 31 16.85 -14.12 0.59
N GLN A 32 16.32 -15.30 0.95
CA GLN A 32 16.86 -16.59 0.49
C GLN A 32 15.99 -17.26 -0.57
N VAL A 33 14.67 -17.04 -0.55
CA VAL A 33 13.73 -17.70 -1.46
C VAL A 33 13.39 -16.77 -2.61
N LYS A 34 13.80 -17.18 -3.82
CA LYS A 34 13.48 -16.44 -5.06
C LYS A 34 11.98 -16.49 -5.31
N GLY A 35 11.37 -15.32 -5.50
CA GLY A 35 9.92 -15.23 -5.75
C GLY A 35 9.07 -15.53 -4.52
N ALA A 36 9.62 -15.37 -3.31
CA ALA A 36 8.86 -15.55 -2.08
C ALA A 36 7.60 -14.69 -2.04
N GLU A 37 6.52 -15.30 -1.56
CA GLU A 37 5.26 -14.65 -1.22
C GLU A 37 4.78 -15.18 0.13
N VAL A 38 4.26 -14.30 0.97
CA VAL A 38 3.72 -14.64 2.28
C VAL A 38 2.37 -13.94 2.45
N ILE A 39 1.38 -14.69 2.90
CA ILE A 39 0.06 -14.16 3.28
C ILE A 39 -0.10 -14.36 4.79
N LEU A 40 -0.42 -13.28 5.49
CA LEU A 40 -0.69 -13.29 6.93
C LEU A 40 -2.13 -12.82 7.18
N THR A 41 -2.85 -13.52 8.06
CA THR A 41 -4.22 -13.17 8.41
C THR A 41 -4.44 -13.14 9.91
N PHE A 42 -4.65 -11.95 10.49
CA PHE A 42 -4.96 -11.79 11.92
C PHE A 42 -6.20 -10.96 12.17
N ASN A 43 -6.86 -11.23 13.29
CA ASN A 43 -7.98 -10.44 13.79
C ASN A 43 -7.47 -9.10 14.34
N VAL A 44 -7.87 -8.01 13.70
CA VAL A 44 -7.38 -6.65 14.01
C VAL A 44 -7.97 -6.15 15.31
N ASP A 45 -9.25 -6.41 15.54
CA ASP A 45 -9.94 -5.98 16.76
C ASP A 45 -9.30 -6.60 18.00
N SER A 46 -9.00 -7.90 17.94
CA SER A 46 -8.32 -8.63 19.00
C SER A 46 -6.90 -8.11 19.21
N LEU A 47 -6.17 -7.79 18.14
CA LEU A 47 -4.83 -7.21 18.24
C LEU A 47 -4.89 -5.84 18.91
N ILE A 48 -5.81 -4.98 18.49
CA ILE A 48 -5.96 -3.63 19.05
C ILE A 48 -6.39 -3.67 20.51
N THR A 49 -7.39 -4.48 20.86
CA THR A 49 -7.84 -4.68 22.25
C THR A 49 -6.73 -5.28 23.11
N PHE A 50 -5.93 -6.21 22.56
CA PHE A 50 -4.77 -6.73 23.27
C PHE A 50 -3.75 -5.60 23.53
N LEU A 51 -3.48 -4.75 22.54
CA LEU A 51 -2.50 -3.67 22.64
C LEU A 51 -2.95 -2.50 23.52
N SER A 52 -4.25 -2.32 23.74
CA SER A 52 -4.76 -1.22 24.56
C SER A 52 -4.51 -1.38 26.06
N ASP A 53 -4.20 -2.59 26.55
CA ASP A 53 -4.54 -2.93 27.93
C ASP A 53 -3.43 -3.31 28.92
N LYS A 54 -2.17 -3.66 28.57
CA LYS A 54 -1.16 -4.07 29.61
C LYS A 54 0.32 -3.87 29.21
N GLU A 55 1.17 -3.70 30.22
CA GLU A 55 2.66 -3.73 30.13
C GLU A 55 3.17 -5.01 29.44
N GLN A 56 2.53 -6.15 29.69
CA GLN A 56 2.82 -7.45 29.05
C GLN A 56 2.70 -7.40 27.52
N CYS A 57 1.88 -6.51 26.96
CA CYS A 57 1.69 -6.36 25.52
C CYS A 57 2.86 -5.63 24.88
N ARG A 58 3.43 -4.64 25.57
CA ARG A 58 4.67 -3.97 25.17
C ARG A 58 5.82 -4.97 25.12
N THR A 59 5.94 -5.84 26.13
CA THR A 59 6.93 -6.91 26.13
C THR A 59 6.80 -7.83 24.92
N LYS A 60 5.58 -8.21 24.51
CA LYS A 60 5.38 -9.02 23.31
C LYS A 60 5.74 -8.28 22.03
N LEU A 61 5.35 -7.01 21.90
CA LEU A 61 5.72 -6.19 20.75
C LEU A 61 7.23 -6.00 20.65
N GLN A 62 7.93 -5.88 21.79
CA GLN A 62 9.38 -5.86 21.86
C GLN A 62 9.98 -7.17 21.37
N GLN A 63 9.45 -8.31 21.81
CA GLN A 63 9.92 -9.64 21.39
C GLN A 63 9.78 -9.89 19.89
N ILE A 64 8.73 -9.35 19.25
CA ILE A 64 8.53 -9.46 17.80
C ILE A 64 9.13 -8.30 16.99
N GLY A 65 9.81 -7.36 17.65
CA GLY A 65 10.51 -6.25 17.01
C GLY A 65 9.63 -5.09 16.54
N LEU A 66 8.34 -5.07 16.89
CA LEU A 66 7.39 -4.05 16.44
C LEU A 66 7.30 -2.84 17.36
N ASP A 67 7.78 -2.93 18.60
CA ASP A 67 7.72 -1.86 19.62
C ASP A 67 8.34 -0.54 19.14
N LYS A 68 9.46 -0.61 18.42
CA LYS A 68 10.19 0.56 17.90
C LYS A 68 9.42 1.36 16.85
N TYR A 69 8.35 0.80 16.29
CA TYR A 69 7.49 1.47 15.31
C TYR A 69 6.34 2.24 15.95
N ILE A 70 6.20 2.14 17.28
CA ILE A 70 5.06 2.67 18.01
C ILE A 70 5.54 3.81 18.91
N ASP A 71 5.05 5.02 18.64
CA ASP A 71 5.17 6.13 19.60
C ASP A 71 4.10 5.97 20.68
N TRP A 72 4.46 5.28 21.76
CA TRP A 72 3.57 5.03 22.88
C TRP A 72 3.08 6.30 23.56
N ARG A 73 3.91 7.35 23.62
CA ARG A 73 3.54 8.61 24.28
C ARG A 73 2.44 9.32 23.48
N THR A 74 2.61 9.38 22.17
CA THR A 74 1.59 9.93 21.27
C THR A 74 0.29 9.12 21.31
N LEU A 75 0.39 7.79 21.29
CA LEU A 75 -0.78 6.92 21.37
C LEU A 75 -1.53 7.06 22.70
N GLU A 76 -0.86 7.16 23.83
CA GLU A 76 -1.53 7.36 25.13
C GLU A 76 -2.38 8.63 25.14
N ASN A 77 -1.88 9.72 24.54
CA ASN A 77 -2.63 10.97 24.40
C ASN A 77 -3.87 10.79 23.51
N LEU A 78 -3.72 10.13 22.35
CA LEU A 78 -4.84 9.90 21.43
C LEU A 78 -5.93 9.00 22.05
N LYS A 79 -5.56 8.03 22.88
CA LYS A 79 -6.52 7.13 23.54
C LYS A 79 -7.56 7.90 24.36
N ASN A 80 -7.13 8.99 24.99
CA ASN A 80 -7.99 9.82 25.83
C ASN A 80 -8.79 10.87 25.03
N SER A 81 -8.28 11.29 23.86
CA SER A 81 -8.85 12.39 23.07
C SER A 81 -9.74 11.92 21.91
N SER A 82 -9.34 10.89 21.17
CA SER A 82 -10.09 10.34 20.03
C SER A 82 -9.82 8.83 19.88
N PRO A 83 -10.74 7.96 20.33
CA PRO A 83 -10.60 6.51 20.20
C PRO A 83 -10.53 6.01 18.74
N VAL A 84 -10.96 6.81 17.77
CA VAL A 84 -10.87 6.51 16.34
C VAL A 84 -9.46 6.82 15.83
N ALA A 85 -8.94 8.04 16.10
CA ALA A 85 -7.57 8.42 15.75
C ALA A 85 -6.54 7.48 16.41
N TRP A 86 -6.76 7.10 17.67
CA TRP A 86 -5.94 6.11 18.35
C TRP A 86 -5.86 4.77 17.61
N ARG A 87 -7.02 4.24 17.17
CA ARG A 87 -7.09 2.98 16.41
C ARG A 87 -6.38 3.08 15.07
N SER A 88 -6.60 4.17 14.33
CA SER A 88 -5.90 4.43 13.06
C SER A 88 -4.39 4.50 13.26
N ALA A 89 -3.94 5.21 14.31
CA ALA A 89 -2.54 5.41 14.61
C ALA A 89 -1.81 4.09 14.93
N ILE A 90 -2.37 3.26 15.81
CA ILE A 90 -1.75 1.97 16.15
C ILE A 90 -1.74 1.02 14.93
N GLN A 91 -2.80 1.01 14.14
CA GLN A 91 -2.88 0.20 12.92
C GLN A 91 -1.79 0.60 11.92
N ARG A 92 -1.65 1.89 11.61
CA ARG A 92 -0.62 2.39 10.69
C ARG A 92 0.79 2.06 11.17
N ASN A 93 1.07 2.19 12.46
CA ASN A 93 2.36 1.84 13.06
C ASN A 93 2.67 0.34 12.95
N LEU A 94 1.71 -0.53 13.24
CA LEU A 94 1.88 -1.97 13.13
C LEU A 94 2.06 -2.42 11.67
N ALA A 95 1.28 -1.85 10.75
CA ALA A 95 1.41 -2.10 9.32
C ALA A 95 2.82 -1.75 8.83
N ARG A 96 3.32 -0.57 9.20
CA ARG A 96 4.69 -0.14 8.91
C ARG A 96 5.72 -1.12 9.45
N GLY A 97 5.61 -1.47 10.74
CA GLY A 97 6.57 -2.38 11.37
C GLY A 97 6.56 -3.77 10.73
N LEU A 98 5.38 -4.32 10.40
CA LEU A 98 5.29 -5.62 9.75
C LEU A 98 5.98 -5.64 8.38
N VAL A 99 5.73 -4.62 7.56
CA VAL A 99 6.35 -4.50 6.24
C VAL A 99 7.87 -4.33 6.38
N GLU A 100 8.31 -3.37 7.18
CA GLU A 100 9.74 -3.08 7.33
C GLU A 100 10.50 -4.27 7.92
N GLU A 101 9.98 -4.93 8.96
CA GLU A 101 10.60 -6.08 9.59
C GLU A 101 10.67 -7.29 8.65
N SER A 102 9.63 -7.48 7.82
CA SER A 102 9.59 -8.60 6.87
C SER A 102 10.65 -8.53 5.78
N GLY A 103 11.09 -7.33 5.39
CA GLY A 103 12.01 -7.14 4.27
C GLY A 103 11.39 -7.45 2.89
N ALA A 104 10.07 -7.61 2.79
CA ALA A 104 9.39 -7.73 1.52
C ALA A 104 9.51 -6.42 0.72
N LYS A 105 9.64 -6.52 -0.61
CA LYS A 105 9.69 -5.35 -1.50
C LYS A 105 8.31 -4.75 -1.76
N HIS A 106 7.29 -5.61 -1.83
CA HIS A 106 5.92 -5.23 -2.09
C HIS A 106 4.97 -5.79 -1.04
N HIS A 107 3.89 -5.05 -0.83
CA HIS A 107 2.85 -5.46 0.09
C HIS A 107 1.49 -4.95 -0.33
N THR A 108 0.45 -5.64 0.16
CA THR A 108 -0.91 -5.12 0.25
C THR A 108 -1.47 -5.42 1.64
N ILE A 109 -2.24 -4.49 2.19
CA ILE A 109 -2.89 -4.65 3.49
C ILE A 109 -4.37 -4.41 3.28
N PHE A 110 -5.15 -5.47 3.45
CA PHE A 110 -6.58 -5.45 3.21
C PHE A 110 -7.35 -5.71 4.49
N TYR A 111 -8.44 -4.99 4.72
CA TYR A 111 -9.36 -5.28 5.80
C TYR A 111 -10.47 -6.18 5.25
N ILE A 112 -10.68 -7.34 5.87
CA ILE A 112 -11.73 -8.29 5.51
C ILE A 112 -12.75 -8.31 6.63
N THR A 113 -14.01 -8.08 6.27
CA THR A 113 -15.14 -8.27 7.17
C THR A 113 -15.97 -9.45 6.64
N PRO A 114 -16.01 -10.59 7.35
CA PRO A 114 -16.78 -11.75 6.91
C PRO A 114 -18.27 -11.42 6.75
N ALA A 115 -18.91 -11.97 5.72
CA ALA A 115 -20.35 -11.86 5.55
C ALA A 115 -21.08 -12.61 6.69
N GLY A 116 -21.95 -11.93 7.44
CA GLY A 116 -22.71 -12.52 8.55
C GLY A 116 -22.91 -11.56 9.72
N SER A 117 -23.32 -12.09 10.88
CA SER A 117 -23.57 -11.31 12.10
C SER A 117 -22.30 -10.96 12.88
N THR A 118 -21.13 -11.43 12.46
CA THR A 118 -19.85 -11.14 13.10
C THR A 118 -19.30 -9.81 12.58
N SER A 119 -19.10 -8.85 13.48
CA SER A 119 -18.53 -7.53 13.16
C SER A 119 -16.99 -7.50 13.12
N TRP A 120 -16.34 -8.65 13.22
CA TRP A 120 -14.88 -8.71 13.35
C TRP A 120 -14.17 -8.40 12.04
N THR A 121 -13.17 -7.55 12.13
CA THR A 121 -12.33 -7.15 11.00
C THR A 121 -10.98 -7.86 11.07
N TYR A 122 -10.57 -8.45 9.96
CA TYR A 122 -9.28 -9.14 9.81
C TYR A 122 -8.37 -8.36 8.88
N TRP A 123 -7.07 -8.38 9.14
CA TRP A 123 -6.09 -8.01 8.12
C TRP A 123 -5.75 -9.22 7.30
N LEU A 124 -5.78 -9.06 5.99
CA LEU A 124 -5.09 -9.90 5.04
C LEU A 124 -3.89 -9.11 4.53
N VAL A 125 -2.70 -9.46 5.03
CA VAL A 125 -1.45 -8.86 4.60
C VAL A 125 -0.78 -9.78 3.61
N HIS A 126 -0.61 -9.30 2.38
CA HIS A 126 0.22 -9.95 1.37
C HIS A 126 1.58 -9.27 1.32
N LEU A 127 2.64 -10.07 1.32
CA LEU A 127 4.02 -9.64 1.25
C LEU A 127 4.69 -10.39 0.09
N SER A 128 5.41 -9.68 -0.78
CA SER A 128 6.02 -10.28 -1.97
C SER A 128 7.32 -9.58 -2.38
N ASN A 129 8.19 -10.31 -3.06
CA ASN A 129 9.33 -9.74 -3.81
C ASN A 129 8.99 -9.43 -5.29
N SER A 130 7.74 -9.66 -5.71
CA SER A 130 7.27 -9.47 -7.07
C SER A 130 6.21 -8.36 -7.11
N PHE A 131 6.50 -7.26 -7.81
CA PHE A 131 5.50 -6.22 -8.05
C PHE A 131 4.28 -6.79 -8.79
N LYS A 132 4.48 -7.72 -9.73
CA LYS A 132 3.36 -8.33 -10.47
C LYS A 132 2.42 -9.09 -9.54
N ALA A 133 2.94 -9.77 -8.52
CA ALA A 133 2.10 -10.45 -7.54
C ALA A 133 1.26 -9.45 -6.72
N ARG A 134 1.88 -8.35 -6.29
CA ARG A 134 1.16 -7.25 -5.62
C ARG A 134 0.06 -6.66 -6.49
N ASP A 135 0.32 -6.46 -7.79
CA ASP A 135 -0.64 -5.90 -8.73
C ASP A 135 -1.84 -6.84 -8.95
N VAL A 136 -1.60 -8.15 -9.11
CA VAL A 136 -2.66 -9.17 -9.19
C VAL A 136 -3.51 -9.18 -7.92
N MET A 137 -2.90 -9.08 -6.74
CA MET A 137 -3.65 -8.99 -5.48
C MET A 137 -4.52 -7.73 -5.41
N MET A 138 -4.06 -6.61 -5.98
CA MET A 138 -4.86 -5.38 -6.04
C MET A 138 -6.00 -5.48 -7.05
N GLU A 139 -5.78 -6.09 -8.22
CA GLU A 139 -6.84 -6.38 -9.20
C GLU A 139 -7.96 -7.24 -8.59
N LEU A 140 -7.59 -8.32 -7.89
CA LEU A 140 -8.54 -9.18 -7.18
C LEU A 140 -9.33 -8.39 -6.12
N HIS A 141 -8.67 -7.47 -5.43
CA HIS A 141 -9.31 -6.64 -4.42
C HIS A 141 -10.42 -5.75 -5.00
N TRP A 142 -10.13 -5.04 -6.10
CA TRP A 142 -11.12 -4.23 -6.81
C TRP A 142 -12.26 -5.07 -7.39
N GLN A 143 -11.99 -6.30 -7.84
CA GLN A 143 -13.03 -7.21 -8.32
C GLN A 143 -13.96 -7.72 -7.21
N GLN A 144 -13.44 -7.85 -5.98
CA GLN A 144 -14.17 -8.36 -4.82
C GLN A 144 -14.67 -7.24 -3.89
N ALA A 145 -14.82 -6.03 -4.43
CA ALA A 145 -15.07 -4.75 -3.75
C ALA A 145 -16.05 -4.74 -2.57
N ASN A 146 -16.99 -5.69 -2.52
CA ASN A 146 -18.03 -5.78 -1.49
C ASN A 146 -17.56 -6.41 -0.18
N HIS A 147 -16.35 -6.97 -0.09
CA HIS A 147 -15.90 -7.75 1.10
C HIS A 147 -14.64 -7.17 1.75
N PHE A 148 -14.18 -6.02 1.24
CA PHE A 148 -12.96 -5.41 1.67
C PHE A 148 -13.10 -3.92 1.96
N SER A 149 -12.31 -3.43 2.91
CA SER A 149 -12.21 -2.00 3.22
C SER A 149 -10.76 -1.57 3.35
N HIS A 150 -10.53 -0.27 3.18
CA HIS A 150 -9.22 0.36 3.37
C HIS A 150 -9.39 1.63 4.20
N TYR A 151 -8.51 1.81 5.19
CA TYR A 151 -8.53 2.94 6.13
C TYR A 151 -7.35 3.90 5.90
N LEU A 152 -6.70 3.81 4.73
CA LEU A 152 -5.65 4.73 4.30
C LEU A 152 -6.16 5.62 3.16
N GLU A 153 -5.34 6.60 2.78
CA GLU A 153 -5.63 7.55 1.72
C GLU A 153 -6.03 6.82 0.41
N PRO A 154 -7.00 7.35 -0.35
CA PRO A 154 -7.53 6.66 -1.53
C PRO A 154 -6.56 6.64 -2.71
N ASP A 155 -5.44 7.38 -2.65
CA ASP A 155 -4.48 7.58 -3.73
C ASP A 155 -3.07 7.10 -3.35
N ILE A 156 -2.16 7.96 -2.90
CA ILE A 156 -0.86 7.60 -2.36
C ILE A 156 -0.93 7.78 -0.85
N PHE A 157 -0.77 6.67 -0.12
CA PHE A 157 -0.79 6.63 1.33
C PHE A 157 0.60 6.46 1.94
N THR A 158 0.70 6.76 3.23
CA THR A 158 1.91 6.50 4.03
C THR A 158 1.59 5.53 5.15
N LEU A 159 2.45 4.52 5.33
CA LEU A 159 2.42 3.65 6.49
C LEU A 159 3.11 4.31 7.68
N GLY A 160 2.58 4.07 8.88
CA GLY A 160 2.98 4.74 10.10
C GLY A 160 2.14 5.98 10.38
N TYR A 161 2.00 6.29 11.67
CA TYR A 161 1.30 7.46 12.15
C TYR A 161 2.28 8.58 12.44
N ARG A 162 1.92 9.79 12.03
CA ARG A 162 2.63 11.02 12.34
C ARG A 162 1.61 12.04 12.80
N THR A 163 1.71 12.48 14.05
CA THR A 163 0.76 13.44 14.64
C THR A 163 0.68 14.73 13.85
N ASN A 164 1.80 15.19 13.27
CA ASN A 164 1.82 16.41 12.45
C ASN A 164 1.05 16.27 11.13
N ASP A 165 0.82 15.04 10.68
CA ASP A 165 0.07 14.73 9.47
C ASP A 165 -1.41 14.41 9.81
N ASP A 166 -1.79 14.40 11.10
CA ASP A 166 -3.16 14.17 11.57
C ASP A 166 -3.85 15.50 11.86
N GLU A 167 -4.77 15.85 10.98
CA GLU A 167 -5.56 17.07 11.02
C GLU A 167 -6.58 17.12 12.16
N GLU A 168 -7.15 15.98 12.55
CA GLU A 168 -8.06 15.90 13.69
C GLU A 168 -7.28 16.13 14.99
N ALA A 169 -6.04 15.63 15.06
CA ALA A 169 -5.12 15.85 16.17
C ALA A 169 -4.50 17.27 16.18
N THR A 170 -4.30 17.89 15.02
CA THR A 170 -3.64 19.22 14.89
C THR A 170 -4.61 20.39 14.71
N GLY A 171 -5.88 20.13 14.40
CA GLY A 171 -6.90 21.15 14.12
C GLY A 171 -6.71 21.89 12.79
N GLN A 172 -5.91 21.38 11.86
CA GLN A 172 -5.67 22.00 10.55
C GLN A 172 -6.70 21.52 9.52
N ASN A 173 -7.33 22.43 8.78
CA ASN A 173 -8.30 22.08 7.73
C ASN A 173 -7.57 21.57 6.48
N GLY A 174 -7.43 20.26 6.33
CA GLY A 174 -7.07 19.62 5.06
C GLY A 174 -7.94 18.37 4.82
N LEU A 175 -7.42 17.40 4.08
CA LEU A 175 -8.20 16.27 3.58
C LEU A 175 -8.27 15.12 4.60
N ASN A 176 -9.45 14.97 5.19
CA ASN A 176 -9.96 13.89 6.05
C ASN A 176 -9.15 12.58 6.01
N LEU A 177 -8.53 12.23 7.13
CA LEU A 177 -7.83 10.95 7.34
C LEU A 177 -8.81 9.77 7.28
N GLY A 178 -8.89 9.13 6.11
CA GLY A 178 -9.36 7.76 5.94
C GLY A 178 -10.73 7.45 6.55
N GLN A 179 -11.81 7.88 5.90
CA GLN A 179 -13.10 7.19 6.09
C GLN A 179 -13.02 5.78 5.48
N ALA A 180 -13.74 4.84 6.09
CA ALA A 180 -13.89 3.50 5.53
C ALA A 180 -14.36 3.61 4.07
N PHE A 181 -13.52 3.14 3.16
CA PHE A 181 -13.76 3.24 1.74
C PHE A 181 -14.26 1.91 1.20
N GLN A 182 -15.41 1.96 0.53
CA GLN A 182 -15.91 0.84 -0.27
C GLN A 182 -15.32 0.97 -1.66
N PHE A 183 -14.82 -0.13 -2.22
CA PHE A 183 -14.12 -0.15 -3.52
C PHE A 183 -15.09 -0.04 -4.71
N ASP A 184 -15.85 1.05 -4.76
CA ASP A 184 -16.86 1.35 -5.76
C ASP A 184 -16.35 2.31 -6.87
N ALA A 185 -17.25 2.76 -7.75
CA ALA A 185 -16.92 3.68 -8.82
C ALA A 185 -16.49 5.07 -8.30
N ILE A 186 -17.15 5.58 -7.26
CA ILE A 186 -16.82 6.88 -6.63
C ILE A 186 -15.40 6.81 -6.07
N ALA A 187 -15.10 5.67 -5.45
CA ALA A 187 -13.82 5.31 -4.93
C ALA A 187 -12.73 5.28 -6.01
N SER A 188 -12.97 4.56 -7.09
CA SER A 188 -12.06 4.52 -8.24
C SER A 188 -11.78 5.92 -8.80
N ASP A 189 -12.81 6.76 -8.91
CA ASP A 189 -12.66 8.13 -9.40
C ASP A 189 -11.83 9.02 -8.46
N ARG A 190 -12.03 8.92 -7.15
CA ARG A 190 -11.21 9.63 -6.14
C ARG A 190 -9.75 9.20 -6.19
N CYS A 191 -9.52 7.89 -6.28
CA CYS A 191 -8.17 7.33 -6.42
C CYS A 191 -7.48 7.88 -7.67
N ARG A 192 -8.17 7.85 -8.82
CA ARG A 192 -7.66 8.37 -10.09
C ARG A 192 -7.33 9.86 -9.99
N ALA A 193 -8.24 10.68 -9.47
CA ALA A 193 -8.03 12.11 -9.34
C ALA A 193 -6.83 12.45 -8.43
N GLY A 194 -6.76 11.85 -7.24
CA GLY A 194 -5.63 12.06 -6.33
C GLY A 194 -4.30 11.56 -6.89
N LEU A 195 -4.31 10.46 -7.64
CA LEU A 195 -3.11 10.01 -8.36
C LEU A 195 -2.70 10.99 -9.46
N SER A 196 -3.62 11.54 -10.23
CA SER A 196 -3.32 12.55 -11.26
C SER A 196 -2.65 13.77 -10.62
N GLU A 197 -3.20 14.26 -9.51
CA GLU A 197 -2.67 15.39 -8.74
C GLU A 197 -1.29 15.15 -8.15
N LYS A 198 -0.95 13.91 -7.75
CA LYS A 198 0.32 13.59 -7.08
C LYS A 198 1.40 13.07 -8.04
N LEU A 199 1.04 12.27 -9.03
CA LEU A 199 2.01 11.64 -9.94
C LEU A 199 2.61 12.62 -10.94
N VAL A 200 1.80 13.57 -11.44
CA VAL A 200 2.29 14.53 -12.43
C VAL A 200 3.37 15.44 -11.82
N PRO A 201 3.17 16.09 -10.66
CA PRO A 201 4.24 16.85 -9.99
C PRO A 201 5.46 16.00 -9.68
N LEU A 202 5.28 14.75 -9.22
CA LEU A 202 6.38 13.83 -8.93
C LEU A 202 7.27 13.60 -10.16
N ILE A 203 6.68 13.49 -11.36
CA ILE A 203 7.42 13.33 -12.61
C ILE A 203 8.12 14.64 -13.00
N PHE A 204 7.47 15.79 -12.82
CA PHE A 204 8.05 17.11 -13.12
C PHE A 204 9.22 17.48 -12.19
N ASP A 205 9.15 17.10 -10.93
CA ASP A 205 10.16 17.42 -9.93
C ASP A 205 11.34 16.43 -9.98
N SER A 206 11.24 15.37 -10.78
CA SER A 206 12.35 14.45 -11.02
C SER A 206 13.42 15.07 -11.92
N SER A 207 14.66 15.07 -11.44
CA SER A 207 15.82 15.54 -12.20
C SER A 207 16.24 14.62 -13.34
N GLN A 208 15.63 13.43 -13.46
CA GLN A 208 15.94 12.41 -14.46
C GLN A 208 14.66 11.79 -15.05
N PRO A 209 14.71 11.27 -16.29
CA PRO A 209 13.62 10.50 -16.86
C PRO A 209 13.23 9.32 -15.96
N ILE A 210 11.93 9.08 -15.79
CA ILE A 210 11.43 8.02 -14.91
C ILE A 210 10.97 6.83 -15.76
N LEU A 211 11.55 5.65 -15.55
CA LEU A 211 11.02 4.41 -16.12
C LEU A 211 9.67 4.09 -15.47
N PHE A 212 8.63 3.82 -16.27
CA PHE A 212 7.29 3.53 -15.74
C PHE A 212 7.30 2.33 -14.79
N GLY A 213 8.02 1.26 -15.13
CA GLY A 213 8.20 0.11 -14.24
C GLY A 213 8.82 0.50 -12.89
N ARG A 214 9.78 1.43 -12.86
CA ARG A 214 10.36 1.92 -11.61
C ARG A 214 9.36 2.77 -10.82
N LEU A 215 8.52 3.57 -11.49
CA LEU A 215 7.45 4.30 -10.82
C LEU A 215 6.52 3.33 -10.10
N LEU A 216 6.07 2.28 -10.81
CA LEU A 216 5.21 1.22 -10.26
C LEU A 216 5.83 0.53 -9.05
N GLU A 217 7.10 0.14 -9.14
CA GLU A 217 7.85 -0.48 -8.03
C GLU A 217 7.92 0.44 -6.80
N ASN A 218 8.05 1.76 -7.01
CA ASN A 218 8.20 2.74 -5.93
C ASN A 218 6.87 3.05 -5.23
N ILE A 219 5.79 3.27 -5.99
CA ILE A 219 4.51 3.74 -5.43
C ILE A 219 3.52 2.61 -5.18
N GLY A 220 3.71 1.47 -5.84
CA GLY A 220 2.71 0.42 -5.90
C GLY A 220 2.23 -0.06 -4.54
N SER A 221 3.15 -0.32 -3.63
CA SER A 221 2.78 -0.78 -2.28
C SER A 221 2.15 0.32 -1.42
N SER A 222 2.25 1.58 -1.85
CA SER A 222 1.78 2.78 -1.16
C SER A 222 0.53 3.37 -1.83
N THR A 223 -0.21 2.58 -2.60
CA THR A 223 -1.46 3.00 -3.24
C THR A 223 -2.45 1.83 -3.30
N PRO A 224 -3.78 2.06 -3.23
CA PRO A 224 -4.76 1.02 -3.52
C PRO A 224 -4.98 0.83 -5.04
N ALA A 225 -4.22 1.54 -5.88
CA ALA A 225 -4.40 1.48 -7.33
C ALA A 225 -3.81 0.22 -7.97
N THR A 226 -4.47 -0.26 -9.02
CA THR A 226 -3.89 -1.18 -10.00
C THR A 226 -2.98 -0.42 -10.97
N VAL A 227 -2.14 -1.14 -11.73
CA VAL A 227 -1.35 -0.53 -12.81
C VAL A 227 -2.25 0.22 -13.81
N ASP A 228 -3.42 -0.32 -14.13
CA ASP A 228 -4.34 0.33 -15.08
C ASP A 228 -4.93 1.63 -14.54
N MET A 229 -5.22 1.70 -13.25
CA MET A 229 -5.65 2.96 -12.62
C MET A 229 -4.53 4.01 -12.66
N ILE A 230 -3.27 3.62 -12.45
CA ILE A 230 -2.11 4.51 -12.56
C ILE A 230 -1.95 5.01 -14.01
N ARG A 231 -2.10 4.12 -15.01
CA ARG A 231 -2.11 4.51 -16.43
C ARG A 231 -3.21 5.52 -16.75
N LEU A 232 -4.41 5.29 -16.23
CA LEU A 232 -5.55 6.20 -16.43
C LEU A 232 -5.34 7.54 -15.74
N ALA A 233 -4.70 7.58 -14.58
CA ALA A 233 -4.35 8.82 -13.89
C ALA A 233 -3.32 9.66 -14.67
N LEU A 234 -2.43 9.01 -15.44
CA LEU A 234 -1.45 9.72 -16.29
C LEU A 234 -2.01 10.11 -17.68
N ASP A 235 -3.15 9.55 -18.10
CA ASP A 235 -3.71 9.75 -19.43
C ASP A 235 -4.03 11.22 -19.77
N PRO A 236 -4.64 12.04 -18.87
CA PRO A 236 -4.92 13.44 -19.15
C PRO A 236 -3.65 14.24 -19.47
N ALA A 237 -2.62 14.13 -18.62
CA ALA A 237 -1.35 14.84 -18.78
C ALA A 237 -0.60 14.41 -20.05
N ILE A 238 -0.68 13.13 -20.45
CA ILE A 238 -0.08 12.66 -21.71
C ILE A 238 -0.81 13.22 -22.93
N ARG A 239 -2.14 13.27 -22.89
CA ARG A 239 -2.95 13.80 -24.00
C ARG A 239 -2.83 15.31 -24.15
N ALA A 240 -2.72 16.03 -23.04
CA ALA A 240 -2.46 17.47 -23.02
C ALA A 240 -1.04 17.81 -23.51
N GLY A 241 -0.12 16.84 -23.49
CA GLY A 241 1.28 17.04 -23.84
C GLY A 241 2.14 17.56 -22.69
N ASP A 242 1.59 17.62 -21.47
CA ASP A 242 2.31 17.96 -20.24
C ASP A 242 3.33 16.87 -19.88
N LEU A 243 3.00 15.61 -20.16
CA LEU A 243 3.89 14.47 -20.04
C LEU A 243 4.09 13.79 -21.39
N SER A 244 5.29 13.27 -21.63
CA SER A 244 5.61 12.40 -22.75
C SER A 244 6.00 11.03 -22.23
N ALA A 245 5.32 9.99 -22.73
CA ALA A 245 5.72 8.60 -22.50
C ALA A 245 6.36 8.05 -23.78
N LYS A 246 7.58 7.53 -23.69
CA LYS A 246 8.35 7.03 -24.84
C LYS A 246 8.81 5.60 -24.59
N SER A 247 8.64 4.75 -25.60
CA SER A 247 9.24 3.42 -25.61
C SER A 247 10.77 3.46 -25.69
N LYS A 248 11.41 2.33 -25.38
CA LYS A 248 12.85 2.13 -25.59
C LYS A 248 13.32 2.45 -27.02
N ASP A 249 12.44 2.29 -28.01
CA ASP A 249 12.72 2.56 -29.43
C ASP A 249 12.40 4.02 -29.82
N GLY A 250 12.07 4.88 -28.86
CA GLY A 250 11.80 6.30 -29.05
C GLY A 250 10.38 6.64 -29.52
N LYS A 251 9.52 5.65 -29.75
CA LYS A 251 8.10 5.89 -30.12
C LYS A 251 7.31 6.48 -28.96
N THR A 252 6.60 7.57 -29.21
CA THR A 252 5.72 8.24 -28.23
C THR A 252 4.39 7.49 -28.07
N ARG A 253 3.90 7.38 -26.84
CA ARG A 253 2.57 6.87 -26.51
C ARG A 253 1.56 8.02 -26.55
N ALA A 254 0.46 7.84 -27.28
CA ALA A 254 -0.59 8.86 -27.40
C ALA A 254 -1.59 8.85 -26.23
N LYS A 255 -1.60 7.78 -25.43
CA LYS A 255 -2.55 7.54 -24.33
C LYS A 255 -1.87 6.84 -23.17
N GLY A 256 -2.28 7.15 -21.95
CA GLY A 256 -1.78 6.51 -20.73
C GLY A 256 -2.02 5.00 -20.70
N THR A 257 -3.15 4.54 -21.23
CA THR A 257 -3.49 3.11 -21.34
C THR A 257 -2.53 2.30 -22.23
N THR A 258 -1.71 2.96 -23.04
CA THR A 258 -0.73 2.32 -23.94
C THR A 258 0.69 2.29 -23.37
N ILE A 259 0.89 2.75 -22.13
CA ILE A 259 2.20 2.75 -21.48
C ILE A 259 2.57 1.34 -21.03
N HIS A 260 3.79 0.92 -21.35
CA HIS A 260 4.40 -0.33 -20.91
C HIS A 260 5.46 -0.07 -19.83
N SER A 261 5.83 -1.10 -19.07
CA SER A 261 6.78 -1.00 -17.96
C SER A 261 8.17 -0.54 -18.37
N ASP A 262 8.56 -0.76 -19.63
CA ASP A 262 9.84 -0.35 -20.21
C ASP A 262 9.79 1.04 -20.87
N ASP A 263 8.64 1.72 -20.83
CA ASP A 263 8.52 3.09 -21.31
C ASP A 263 9.08 4.09 -20.28
N VAL A 264 9.60 5.20 -20.78
CA VAL A 264 10.15 6.31 -20.00
C VAL A 264 9.18 7.48 -20.01
N LEU A 265 8.86 7.98 -18.82
CA LEU A 265 8.06 9.18 -18.57
C LEU A 265 8.98 10.40 -18.48
N LEU A 266 8.62 11.44 -19.22
CA LEU A 266 9.34 12.69 -19.33
C LEU A 266 8.36 13.86 -19.11
N PRO A 267 8.69 14.86 -18.29
CA PRO A 267 7.93 16.09 -18.26
C PRO A 267 8.13 16.89 -19.55
N SER A 268 7.13 17.68 -19.92
CA SER A 268 7.27 18.73 -20.92
C SER A 268 8.33 19.74 -20.44
N PRO A 269 9.12 20.34 -21.35
CA PRO A 269 10.06 21.41 -21.00
C PRO A 269 9.40 22.61 -20.32
N GLN A 270 8.11 22.82 -20.55
CA GLN A 270 7.32 23.88 -19.92
C GLN A 270 6.46 23.29 -18.81
N LYS A 271 6.73 23.68 -17.56
CA LYS A 271 5.90 23.28 -16.41
C LYS A 271 4.56 24.04 -16.48
N PRO A 272 3.41 23.34 -16.52
CA PRO A 272 2.12 24.00 -16.51
C PRO A 272 1.90 24.70 -15.16
N LEU A 273 1.16 25.81 -15.17
CA LEU A 273 0.81 26.54 -13.95
C LEU A 273 -0.22 25.79 -13.08
N PHE A 274 -1.02 24.93 -13.72
CA PHE A 274 -2.00 24.06 -13.08
C PHE A 274 -1.93 22.68 -13.72
N PHE A 275 -1.93 21.63 -12.90
CA PHE A 275 -2.09 20.26 -13.40
C PHE A 275 -3.58 19.96 -13.52
N VAL A 276 -4.03 19.51 -14.69
CA VAL A 276 -5.43 19.18 -14.92
C VAL A 276 -5.69 17.76 -14.37
N PRO A 277 -6.71 17.56 -13.50
CA PRO A 277 -7.07 16.25 -12.96
C PRO A 277 -7.48 15.23 -14.04
#